data_AF-A0A7M7PAU1-F1
#
_entry.id   AF-A0A7M7PAU1-F1
#
_cell.length_a   1.000
_cell.length_b   1.000
_cell.length_c   1.000
_cell.angle_alpha   90.00
_cell.angle_beta   90.00
_cell.angle_gamma   90.00
#
_symmetry.space_group_name_H-M   'P 1'
#
loop_
_entity.id
_entity.type
_entity.pdbx_description
1 polymer ?
#
loop_
_entity_poly.entity_id
_entity_poly.type
_entity_poly.pdbx_seq_one_letter_code
_entity_poly.pdbx_strand_id
1 'polypeptide(L)'
;MMSSKWFCVVMATVALFGRGDCLSCICHEDIYPLTPEEWRAQNCPVDVQCPAGSQVIWDICYCCKSECSKLEGDECGGEWGEVGTCGDGLECFIEEPDTSEYREPIGNCVPTKPTSYVTVPSDDAGGATTTKPRTRMGCGKKQMALMGQEERMKCEEARKMRIQKRRERNGKRINNPRI
;
A
#
# COMPACT_ATOMS: atom_id res chain seq x y z
N MET A 1 -7.80 -37.41 39.76
CA MET A 1 -7.65 -36.22 40.65
C MET A 1 -6.17 -35.84 40.68
N MET A 2 -5.74 -34.88 39.86
CA MET A 2 -4.37 -34.36 39.92
C MET A 2 -4.17 -33.60 41.23
N SER A 3 -3.13 -33.96 41.99
CA SER A 3 -2.86 -33.34 43.29
C SER A 3 -2.60 -31.85 43.14
N SER A 4 -3.13 -31.04 44.07
CA SER A 4 -3.03 -29.57 44.10
C SER A 4 -1.61 -29.01 43.85
N LYS A 5 -0.57 -29.76 44.25
CA LYS A 5 0.85 -29.41 44.00
C LYS A 5 1.22 -29.38 42.51
N TRP A 6 0.67 -30.29 41.71
CA TRP A 6 0.91 -30.34 40.27
C TRP A 6 0.17 -29.21 39.54
N PHE A 7 -0.98 -28.79 40.05
CA PHE A 7 -1.74 -27.68 39.50
C PHE A 7 -0.96 -26.36 39.58
N CYS A 8 -0.30 -26.08 40.71
CA CYS A 8 0.53 -24.89 40.87
C CYS A 8 1.75 -24.90 39.96
N VAL A 9 2.38 -26.06 39.75
CA VAL A 9 3.56 -26.18 38.86
C VAL A 9 3.16 -25.94 37.41
N VAL A 10 2.04 -26.49 36.95
CA VAL A 10 1.53 -26.28 35.58
C VAL A 10 1.12 -24.83 35.35
N MET A 11 0.46 -24.20 36.32
CA MET A 11 0.11 -22.78 36.20
C MET A 11 1.35 -21.88 36.23
N ALA A 12 2.38 -22.22 37.02
CA ALA A 12 3.63 -21.49 37.04
C ALA A 12 4.43 -21.65 35.73
N THR A 13 4.44 -22.83 35.12
CA THR A 13 5.07 -23.02 33.80
C THR A 13 4.29 -22.28 32.72
N VAL A 14 2.96 -22.36 32.68
CA VAL A 14 2.15 -21.59 31.73
C VAL A 14 2.34 -20.08 31.92
N ALA A 15 2.50 -19.58 33.15
CA ALA A 15 2.77 -18.15 33.39
C ALA A 15 4.20 -17.72 33.04
N LEU A 16 5.18 -18.61 33.10
CA LEU A 16 6.57 -18.32 32.74
C LEU A 16 6.82 -18.41 31.22
N PHE A 17 6.10 -19.28 30.52
CA PHE A 17 6.16 -19.41 29.06
C PHE A 17 5.06 -18.64 28.32
N GLY A 18 4.05 -18.14 29.04
CA GLY A 18 2.91 -17.37 28.52
C GLY A 18 3.14 -15.87 28.49
N ARG A 19 4.39 -15.41 28.32
CA ARG A 19 4.60 -14.07 27.76
C ARG A 19 4.17 -14.17 26.31
N GLY A 20 2.89 -13.91 26.08
CA GLY A 20 2.31 -13.86 24.74
C GLY A 20 3.21 -13.02 23.87
N ASP A 21 3.69 -13.65 22.80
CA ASP A 21 4.24 -12.96 21.66
C ASP A 21 3.14 -12.01 21.20
N CYS A 22 3.28 -10.73 21.56
CA CYS A 22 2.50 -9.70 20.92
C CYS A 22 2.81 -9.88 19.43
N LEU A 23 1.81 -10.26 18.62
CA LEU A 23 1.81 -10.19 17.16
C LEU A 23 1.86 -8.72 16.69
N SER A 24 2.63 -7.89 17.38
CA SER A 24 2.99 -6.55 16.96
C SER A 24 4.21 -6.68 16.08
N CYS A 25 4.07 -6.26 14.83
CA CYS A 25 5.18 -6.03 13.92
C CYS A 25 6.23 -5.14 14.62
N ILE A 26 7.40 -5.70 14.95
CA ILE A 26 8.55 -4.97 15.55
C ILE A 26 9.28 -4.26 14.42
N CYS A 27 8.55 -3.37 13.76
CA CYS A 27 8.97 -2.68 12.58
C CYS A 27 8.93 -1.23 13.00
N HIS A 28 10.04 -0.77 13.57
CA HIS A 28 10.20 0.62 14.02
C HIS A 28 9.52 0.93 15.38
N GLU A 29 9.98 0.32 16.46
CA GLU A 29 9.81 0.93 17.77
C GLU A 29 11.05 1.74 18.10
N ASP A 30 10.85 2.98 18.55
CA ASP A 30 11.84 4.01 18.95
C ASP A 30 12.78 3.57 20.11
N ILE A 31 12.97 2.27 20.29
CA ILE A 31 13.66 1.61 21.40
C ILE A 31 15.17 1.46 21.12
N TYR A 32 15.63 1.65 19.88
CA TYR A 32 17.04 1.52 19.50
C TYR A 32 17.60 2.76 18.78
N PRO A 33 18.92 3.06 18.94
CA PRO A 33 19.58 4.20 18.29
C PRO A 33 19.84 4.01 16.78
N LEU A 34 19.28 2.97 16.16
CA LEU A 34 19.56 2.58 14.77
C LEU A 34 18.52 3.16 13.82
N THR A 35 18.96 3.50 12.61
CA THR A 35 18.05 3.89 11.54
C THR A 35 17.26 2.69 11.00
N PRO A 36 16.08 2.90 10.36
CA PRO A 36 15.28 1.81 9.81
C PRO A 36 15.98 0.99 8.72
N GLU A 37 16.98 1.56 8.05
CA GLU A 37 17.80 0.84 7.07
C GLU A 37 18.80 -0.08 7.75
N GLU A 38 19.45 0.37 8.83
CA GLU A 38 20.41 -0.44 9.59
C GLU A 38 19.73 -1.60 10.30
N TRP A 39 18.53 -1.37 10.86
CA TRP A 39 17.76 -2.44 11.49
C TRP A 39 17.38 -3.51 10.48
N ARG A 40 16.88 -3.11 9.29
CA ARG A 40 16.52 -4.05 8.22
C ARG A 40 17.74 -4.82 7.72
N ALA A 41 18.89 -4.17 7.58
CA ALA A 41 20.12 -4.85 7.17
C ALA A 41 20.58 -5.93 8.17
N GLN A 42 20.26 -5.76 9.46
CA GLN A 42 20.63 -6.71 10.51
C GLN A 42 19.60 -7.83 10.72
N ASN A 43 18.31 -7.53 10.54
CA ASN A 43 17.22 -8.41 10.97
C ASN A 43 16.41 -9.01 9.81
N CYS A 44 16.45 -8.42 8.62
CA CYS A 44 15.77 -8.99 7.46
C CYS A 44 16.68 -9.98 6.71
N PRO A 45 16.12 -11.04 6.11
CA PRO A 45 16.85 -11.90 5.22
C PRO A 45 17.26 -11.14 3.95
N VAL A 46 18.51 -11.34 3.52
CA VAL A 46 19.12 -10.58 2.40
C VAL A 46 18.96 -11.30 1.05
N ASP A 47 18.83 -12.63 1.07
CA ASP A 47 18.86 -13.49 -0.13
C ASP A 47 17.62 -14.39 -0.24
N VAL A 48 16.44 -13.79 -0.28
CA VAL A 48 15.18 -14.54 -0.44
C VAL A 48 15.03 -14.98 -1.90
N GLN A 49 15.02 -16.30 -2.11
CA GLN A 49 14.82 -16.89 -3.43
C GLN A 49 13.39 -17.44 -3.52
N CYS A 50 12.62 -16.85 -4.42
CA CYS A 50 11.26 -17.29 -4.70
C CYS A 50 11.21 -18.31 -5.84
N PRO A 51 10.22 -19.22 -5.83
CA PRO A 51 10.01 -20.16 -6.92
C PRO A 51 9.72 -19.41 -8.23
N ALA A 52 9.93 -20.09 -9.36
CA ALA A 52 9.70 -19.49 -10.67
C ALA A 52 8.26 -18.97 -10.80
N GLY A 53 8.12 -17.73 -11.28
CA GLY A 53 6.83 -17.05 -11.41
C GLY A 53 6.40 -16.26 -10.17
N SER A 54 7.00 -16.51 -9.01
CA SER A 54 6.77 -15.75 -7.79
C SER A 54 7.82 -14.66 -7.62
N GLN A 55 7.46 -13.59 -6.92
CA GLN A 55 8.34 -12.44 -6.69
C GLN A 55 8.54 -12.22 -5.19
N VAL A 56 9.69 -11.65 -4.83
CA VAL A 56 9.93 -11.24 -3.44
C VAL A 56 9.06 -10.03 -3.12
N ILE A 57 8.19 -10.20 -2.13
CA ILE A 57 7.28 -9.17 -1.63
C ILE A 57 7.61 -8.81 -0.18
N TRP A 58 6.97 -7.75 0.28
CA TRP A 58 7.03 -7.38 1.69
C TRP A 58 6.27 -8.40 2.53
N ASP A 59 6.78 -8.66 3.72
CA ASP A 59 6.04 -9.34 4.77
C ASP A 59 4.75 -8.59 5.13
N ILE A 60 3.88 -9.28 5.87
CA ILE A 60 2.63 -8.77 6.43
C ILE A 60 2.79 -7.44 7.18
N CYS A 61 3.98 -7.23 7.74
CA CYS A 61 4.37 -6.08 8.52
C CYS A 61 4.96 -4.92 7.70
N TYR A 62 5.12 -5.09 6.39
CA TYR A 62 5.76 -4.13 5.48
C TYR A 62 7.17 -3.68 5.91
N CYS A 63 7.94 -4.58 6.52
CA CYS A 63 9.26 -4.31 7.08
C CYS A 63 10.38 -5.03 6.35
N CYS A 64 10.20 -6.30 6.05
CA CYS A 64 11.18 -7.13 5.38
C CYS A 64 10.67 -7.58 4.03
N LYS A 65 11.55 -7.59 3.03
CA LYS A 65 11.29 -8.27 1.76
C LYS A 65 11.67 -9.75 1.90
N SER A 66 10.85 -10.49 2.64
CA SER A 66 11.16 -11.85 3.09
C SER A 66 10.22 -12.92 2.55
N GLU A 67 9.12 -12.52 1.92
CA GLU A 67 8.08 -13.45 1.48
C GLU A 67 8.02 -13.54 -0.03
N CYS A 68 7.44 -14.64 -0.49
CA CYS A 68 7.23 -14.92 -1.90
C CYS A 68 5.75 -14.76 -2.20
N SER A 69 5.45 -14.03 -3.27
CA SER A 69 4.08 -13.82 -3.69
C SER A 69 3.40 -15.13 -4.11
N LYS A 70 2.10 -15.19 -3.89
CA LYS A 70 1.21 -16.23 -4.42
C LYS A 70 1.02 -16.07 -5.92
N LEU A 71 0.87 -17.19 -6.61
CA LEU A 71 0.63 -17.28 -8.05
C LEU A 71 -0.87 -17.27 -8.36
N GLU A 72 -1.21 -17.19 -9.64
CA GLU A 72 -2.60 -17.30 -10.09
C GLU A 72 -3.21 -18.64 -9.64
N GLY A 73 -4.38 -18.58 -9.00
CA GLY A 73 -5.12 -19.71 -8.47
C GLY A 73 -4.71 -20.13 -7.04
N ASP A 74 -3.63 -19.59 -6.48
CA ASP A 74 -3.23 -19.88 -5.10
C ASP A 74 -4.13 -19.18 -4.08
N GLU A 75 -4.29 -19.79 -2.91
CA GLU A 75 -4.99 -19.20 -1.77
C GLU A 75 -4.26 -17.95 -1.23
N CYS A 76 -5.04 -16.95 -0.84
CA CYS A 76 -4.58 -15.66 -0.34
C CYS A 76 -5.52 -15.07 0.72
N GLY A 77 -5.06 -14.04 1.45
CA GLY A 77 -5.85 -13.39 2.50
C GLY A 77 -5.74 -14.08 3.85
N GLY A 78 -6.88 -14.33 4.50
CA GLY A 78 -6.93 -14.79 5.89
C GLY A 78 -6.53 -13.70 6.89
N GLU A 79 -6.50 -14.04 8.18
CA GLU A 79 -6.31 -13.05 9.25
C GLU A 79 -4.94 -12.37 9.11
N TRP A 80 -4.97 -11.04 9.00
CA TRP A 80 -3.83 -10.17 8.70
C TRP A 80 -3.18 -10.40 7.32
N GLY A 81 -3.61 -11.38 6.53
CA GLY A 81 -2.90 -11.84 5.33
C GLY A 81 -2.03 -13.08 5.54
N GLU A 82 -2.24 -13.86 6.62
CA GLU A 82 -1.47 -15.05 6.97
C GLU A 82 -1.40 -16.13 5.87
N VAL A 83 -2.43 -16.21 5.02
CA VAL A 83 -2.49 -17.21 3.95
C VAL A 83 -1.56 -16.81 2.79
N GLY A 84 -1.32 -15.51 2.63
CA GLY A 84 -0.35 -14.93 1.72
C GLY A 84 -0.90 -13.84 0.83
N THR A 85 0.02 -13.18 0.12
CA THR A 85 -0.26 -12.03 -0.74
C THR A 85 0.02 -12.36 -2.20
N CYS A 86 -0.90 -11.98 -3.09
CA CYS A 86 -0.78 -12.22 -4.53
C CYS A 86 0.35 -11.41 -5.19
N GLY A 87 0.91 -11.95 -6.27
CA GLY A 87 1.96 -11.30 -7.07
C GLY A 87 1.46 -10.10 -7.89
N ASP A 88 2.38 -9.45 -8.59
CA ASP A 88 2.07 -8.27 -9.39
C ASP A 88 1.05 -8.62 -10.49
N GLY A 89 0.01 -7.80 -10.60
CA GLY A 89 -1.06 -8.01 -11.58
C GLY A 89 -2.12 -9.03 -11.16
N LEU A 90 -2.03 -9.59 -9.96
CA LEU A 90 -3.05 -10.44 -9.35
C LEU A 90 -3.76 -9.71 -8.19
N GLU A 91 -5.02 -10.02 -7.96
CA GLU A 91 -5.81 -9.58 -6.80
C GLU A 91 -6.36 -10.78 -6.04
N CYS A 92 -6.48 -10.65 -4.71
CA CYS A 92 -7.08 -11.70 -3.90
C CYS A 92 -8.61 -11.61 -4.01
N PHE A 93 -9.22 -12.55 -4.73
CA PHE A 93 -10.64 -12.58 -4.97
C PHE A 93 -11.34 -13.56 -4.04
N ILE A 94 -12.42 -13.10 -3.41
CA ILE A 94 -13.22 -13.84 -2.44
C ILE A 94 -14.60 -14.01 -3.05
N GLU A 95 -14.97 -15.25 -3.39
CA GLU A 95 -16.20 -15.55 -4.15
C GLU A 95 -17.46 -15.10 -3.41
N GLU A 96 -17.55 -15.39 -2.11
CA GLU A 96 -18.64 -14.94 -1.24
C GLU A 96 -18.07 -14.74 0.17
N PRO A 97 -17.93 -13.49 0.65
CA PRO A 97 -17.54 -13.29 2.04
C PRO A 97 -18.66 -13.80 2.94
N ASP A 98 -18.41 -14.86 3.70
CA ASP A 98 -19.35 -15.32 4.71
C ASP A 98 -19.46 -14.25 5.79
N THR A 99 -20.49 -13.41 5.69
CA THR A 99 -20.76 -12.32 6.63
C THR A 99 -21.12 -12.79 8.05
N SER A 100 -21.23 -14.10 8.28
CA SER A 100 -21.57 -14.68 9.58
C SER A 100 -20.35 -14.97 10.47
N GLU A 101 -19.13 -15.03 9.90
CA GLU A 101 -17.90 -15.25 10.65
C GLU A 101 -17.12 -13.94 10.87
N TYR A 102 -16.59 -13.78 12.09
CA TYR A 102 -15.73 -12.65 12.47
C TYR A 102 -14.31 -12.77 11.88
N ARG A 103 -14.09 -13.71 10.95
CA ARG A 103 -12.78 -14.03 10.39
C ARG A 103 -12.60 -13.35 9.05
N GLU A 104 -11.38 -12.90 8.79
CA GLU A 104 -11.03 -12.38 7.48
C GLU A 104 -11.09 -13.52 6.45
N PRO A 105 -11.80 -13.33 5.32
CA PRO A 105 -12.03 -14.42 4.40
C PRO A 105 -10.77 -14.79 3.61
N ILE A 106 -10.68 -16.07 3.27
CA ILE A 106 -9.65 -16.63 2.38
C ILE A 106 -10.18 -16.58 0.96
N GLY A 107 -9.36 -16.10 0.04
CA GLY A 107 -9.66 -16.01 -1.38
C GLY A 107 -8.63 -16.72 -2.23
N ASN A 108 -8.72 -16.53 -3.55
CA ASN A 108 -7.74 -17.01 -4.52
C ASN A 108 -7.18 -15.86 -5.35
N CYS A 109 -5.91 -15.94 -5.73
CA CYS A 109 -5.29 -14.95 -6.58
C CYS A 109 -5.80 -15.05 -8.02
N VAL A 110 -6.40 -13.99 -8.52
CA VAL A 110 -6.92 -13.91 -9.89
C VAL A 110 -6.31 -12.73 -10.65
N PRO A 111 -6.23 -12.78 -11.99
CA PRO A 111 -5.74 -11.66 -12.77
C PRO A 111 -6.57 -10.40 -12.52
N THR A 112 -5.88 -9.30 -12.18
CA THR A 112 -6.53 -7.99 -12.11
C THR A 112 -7.14 -7.69 -13.48
N LYS A 113 -8.45 -7.43 -13.51
CA LYS A 113 -9.05 -6.86 -14.73
C LYS A 113 -8.30 -5.56 -15.03
N PRO A 114 -7.94 -5.28 -16.30
CA PRO A 114 -7.25 -4.04 -16.64
C PRO A 114 -8.08 -2.88 -16.12
N THR A 115 -7.53 -2.19 -15.12
CA THR A 115 -8.25 -1.24 -14.29
C THR A 115 -8.53 0.01 -15.11
N SER A 116 -9.64 0.02 -15.85
CA SER A 116 -10.29 1.29 -16.16
C SER A 116 -10.99 1.76 -14.88
N TYR A 117 -10.20 2.28 -13.94
CA TYR A 117 -10.61 3.16 -12.83
C TYR A 117 -12.00 2.85 -12.25
N VAL A 118 -12.07 1.83 -11.38
CA VAL A 118 -13.18 1.70 -10.45
C VAL A 118 -12.95 2.71 -9.33
N THR A 119 -13.62 3.85 -9.41
CA THR A 119 -13.89 4.69 -8.24
C THR A 119 -14.74 3.86 -7.28
N VAL A 120 -14.13 3.36 -6.21
CA VAL A 120 -14.84 2.78 -5.08
C VAL A 120 -15.59 3.93 -4.37
N PRO A 121 -16.92 3.84 -4.19
CA PRO A 121 -17.63 4.77 -3.32
C PRO A 121 -17.21 4.48 -1.88
N SER A 122 -16.46 5.40 -1.26
CA SER A 122 -16.28 5.41 0.18
C SER A 122 -17.60 5.86 0.80
N ASP A 123 -18.31 4.94 1.43
CA ASP A 123 -19.43 5.23 2.32
C ASP A 123 -18.89 5.86 3.61
N ASP A 124 -18.59 7.16 3.56
CA ASP A 124 -18.49 8.02 4.72
C ASP A 124 -19.46 9.18 4.57
N ALA A 125 -20.58 9.06 5.28
CA ALA A 125 -21.53 10.14 5.47
C ALA A 125 -20.88 11.24 6.32
N GLY A 126 -20.39 12.30 5.68
CA GLY A 126 -19.84 13.44 6.42
C GLY A 126 -19.32 14.60 5.57
N GLY A 127 -20.23 15.42 5.04
CA GLY A 127 -19.91 16.82 4.69
C GLY A 127 -19.68 17.10 3.21
N ALA A 128 -20.70 17.68 2.58
CA ALA A 128 -20.59 18.30 1.27
C ALA A 128 -19.57 19.45 1.28
N THR A 129 -18.38 19.19 0.75
CA THR A 129 -17.61 20.22 0.04
C THR A 129 -17.19 19.64 -1.31
N THR A 130 -17.78 20.18 -2.38
CA THR A 130 -17.37 19.89 -3.75
C THR A 130 -16.00 20.52 -4.01
N THR A 131 -14.94 19.93 -3.49
CA THR A 131 -13.58 20.19 -3.98
C THR A 131 -13.37 19.27 -5.18
N LYS A 132 -13.68 19.79 -6.37
CA LYS A 132 -13.02 19.35 -7.60
C LYS A 132 -11.55 19.11 -7.26
N PRO A 133 -10.95 17.95 -7.56
CA PRO A 133 -9.52 17.80 -7.43
C PRO A 133 -8.93 18.84 -8.35
N ARG A 134 -8.46 19.93 -7.76
CA ARG A 134 -7.65 20.94 -8.41
C ARG A 134 -6.29 20.28 -8.50
N THR A 135 -6.18 19.22 -9.32
CA THR A 135 -4.90 18.75 -9.81
C THR A 135 -4.31 19.97 -10.51
N ARG A 136 -3.48 20.67 -9.76
CA ARG A 136 -2.52 21.61 -10.28
C ARG A 136 -1.54 20.74 -11.04
N MET A 137 -1.97 20.19 -12.18
CA MET A 137 -1.14 19.42 -13.09
C MET A 137 -0.03 20.37 -13.53
N GLY A 138 1.10 20.26 -12.85
CA GLY A 138 2.33 20.86 -13.30
C GLY A 138 2.78 20.02 -14.48
N CYS A 139 2.87 20.59 -15.68
CA CYS A 139 3.55 19.94 -16.81
C CYS A 139 5.06 19.89 -16.54
N GLY A 140 5.49 19.22 -15.46
CA GLY A 140 6.87 19.00 -15.11
C GLY A 140 7.46 17.93 -16.01
N LYS A 141 8.72 18.11 -16.44
CA LYS A 141 9.38 17.19 -17.38
C LYS A 141 9.35 15.72 -16.92
N LYS A 142 9.47 15.47 -15.61
CA LYS A 142 9.41 14.13 -15.02
C LYS A 142 8.02 13.47 -15.15
N GLN A 143 6.94 14.25 -15.06
CA GLN A 143 5.57 13.75 -15.20
C GLN A 143 5.20 13.49 -16.67
N MET A 144 5.79 14.21 -17.63
CA MET A 144 5.53 13.97 -19.06
C MET A 144 6.07 12.63 -19.55
N ALA A 145 7.07 12.03 -18.89
CA ALA A 145 7.62 10.74 -19.29
C ALA A 145 6.67 9.56 -19.04
N LEU A 146 5.74 9.70 -18.09
CA LEU A 146 4.79 8.67 -17.67
C LEU A 146 3.38 8.85 -18.28
N MET A 147 3.11 9.99 -18.92
CA MET A 147 1.81 10.29 -19.53
C MET A 147 1.67 9.73 -20.95
N GLY A 148 0.45 9.39 -21.34
CA GLY A 148 0.10 8.98 -22.71
C GLY A 148 0.26 10.12 -23.73
N GLN A 149 0.34 9.78 -25.02
CA GLN A 149 0.60 10.77 -26.09
C GLN A 149 -0.45 11.88 -26.15
N GLU A 150 -1.72 11.56 -25.94
CA GLU A 150 -2.83 12.53 -25.94
C GLU A 150 -2.71 13.53 -24.77
N GLU A 151 -2.36 13.06 -23.58
CA GLU A 151 -2.19 13.90 -22.39
C GLU A 151 -0.98 14.82 -22.51
N ARG A 152 0.11 14.34 -23.13
CA ARG A 152 1.28 15.17 -23.44
C ARG A 152 0.91 16.34 -24.35
N MET A 153 0.09 16.08 -25.39
CA MET A 153 -0.38 17.12 -26.31
C MET A 153 -1.22 18.18 -25.57
N LYS A 154 -2.17 17.76 -24.73
CA LYS A 154 -2.98 18.67 -23.88
C LYS A 154 -2.12 19.51 -22.93
N CYS A 155 -1.08 18.91 -22.33
CA CYS A 155 -0.16 19.65 -21.45
C CYS A 155 0.67 20.69 -22.22
N GLU A 156 1.11 20.36 -23.43
CA GLU A 156 1.89 21.26 -24.28
C GLU A 156 1.06 22.44 -24.78
N GLU A 157 -0.19 22.20 -25.20
CA GLU A 157 -1.13 23.26 -25.57
C GLU A 157 -1.46 24.18 -24.39
N ALA A 158 -1.71 23.60 -23.21
CA ALA A 158 -1.93 24.38 -21.99
C ALA A 158 -0.70 25.24 -21.63
N ARG A 159 0.51 24.74 -21.87
CA ARG A 159 1.76 25.49 -21.68
C ARG A 159 1.86 26.64 -22.69
N LYS A 160 1.56 26.40 -23.97
CA LYS A 160 1.55 27.44 -25.03
C LYS A 160 0.55 28.55 -24.69
N MET A 161 -0.68 28.19 -24.28
CA MET A 161 -1.69 29.16 -23.86
C MET A 161 -1.27 30.00 -22.65
N ARG A 162 -0.61 29.39 -21.64
CA ARG A 162 -0.11 30.14 -20.47
C ARG A 162 0.97 31.15 -20.85
N ILE A 163 1.86 30.80 -21.79
CA ILE A 163 2.91 31.70 -22.30
C ILE A 163 2.27 32.85 -23.07
N GLN A 164 1.31 32.57 -23.96
CA GLN A 164 0.55 33.59 -24.70
C GLN A 164 -0.12 34.58 -23.76
N LYS A 165 -0.87 34.08 -22.76
CA LYS A 165 -1.57 34.91 -21.77
C LYS A 165 -0.62 35.72 -20.88
N ARG A 166 0.62 35.25 -20.68
CA ARG A 166 1.66 36.01 -19.97
C ARG A 166 2.23 37.12 -20.85
N ARG A 167 2.42 36.87 -22.14
CA ARG A 167 2.82 37.88 -23.14
C ARG A 167 1.76 38.97 -23.28
N GLU A 168 0.48 38.61 -23.36
CA GLU A 168 -0.63 39.58 -23.41
C GLU A 168 -0.72 40.44 -22.14
N ARG A 169 -0.58 39.82 -20.96
CA ARG A 169 -0.55 40.58 -19.70
C ARG A 169 0.65 41.52 -19.62
N ASN A 170 1.82 41.08 -20.07
CA ASN A 170 3.01 41.93 -20.10
C ASN A 170 2.87 43.05 -21.15
N GLY A 171 2.32 42.78 -22.34
CA GLY A 171 2.04 43.79 -23.35
C GLY A 171 1.03 44.84 -22.89
N LYS A 172 -0.03 44.43 -22.19
CA LYS A 172 -0.99 45.35 -21.54
C LYS A 172 -0.36 46.16 -20.42
N ARG A 173 0.65 45.62 -19.71
CA ARG A 173 1.42 46.35 -18.69
C ARG A 173 2.34 47.41 -19.30
N ILE A 174 2.90 47.14 -20.48
CA ILE A 174 3.77 48.09 -21.20
C ILE A 174 2.92 49.23 -21.81
N ASN A 175 1.73 48.94 -22.32
CA ASN A 175 0.85 49.93 -22.95
C ASN A 175 -0.09 50.68 -21.98
N ASN A 176 -0.02 50.39 -20.68
CA ASN A 176 -0.72 51.16 -19.65
C ASN A 176 0.21 51.40 -18.45
N PRO A 177 1.24 52.25 -18.60
CA PRO A 177 1.96 52.77 -17.45
C PRO A 177 0.95 53.63 -16.68
N ARG A 178 0.46 53.13 -15.54
CA ARG A 178 -0.28 53.96 -14.58
C ARG A 178 0.63 55.14 -14.21
N ILE A 179 0.32 56.32 -14.77
CA ILE A 179 0.65 57.63 -14.22
C ILE A 179 -0.51 57.99 -13.29
#